data_AF-A0A523R755-F1
#
_entry.id   AF-A0A523R755-F1
#
_cell.length_a   1.000
_cell.length_b   1.000
_cell.length_c   1.000
_cell.angle_alpha   90.00
_cell.angle_beta   90.00
_cell.angle_gamma   90.00
#
_symmetry.space_group_name_H-M   'P 1'
#
loop_
_entity.id
_entity.type
_entity.pdbx_description
1 polymer ?
#
loop_
_entity_poly.entity_id
_entity_poly.type
_entity_poly.pdbx_seq_one_letter_code
_entity_poly.pdbx_strand_id
1 'polypeptide(L)' 'MKNVLLLGAGLVAKPLVQYLLDQEEIEVTIASRTLSKAEKLIEGHPKGKALQWVVEQKEELRKLIEDAD' A
#
# COMPACT_ATOMS: atom_id res chain seq x y z
N MET A 1 1.55 -16.20 1.07
CA MET A 1 1.13 -14.80 1.19
C MET A 1 1.72 -14.03 0.04
N LYS A 2 0.90 -13.24 -0.66
CA LYS A 2 1.28 -12.35 -1.75
C LYS A 2 1.32 -10.92 -1.25
N ASN A 3 2.36 -10.17 -1.61
CA ASN A 3 2.57 -8.80 -1.18
C ASN A 3 2.20 -7.83 -2.32
N VAL A 4 1.14 -7.06 -2.13
CA VAL A 4 0.71 -6.07 -3.11
C VAL A 4 1.18 -4.68 -2.70
N LEU A 5 1.99 -4.05 -3.55
CA LEU A 5 2.38 -2.64 -3.42
C LEU A 5 1.41 -1.74 -4.19
N LEU A 6 0.74 -0.81 -3.49
CA LEU A 6 -0.12 0.20 -4.08
C LEU A 6 0.53 1.59 -4.01
N LEU A 7 0.92 2.13 -5.17
CA LEU A 7 1.48 3.47 -5.28
C LEU A 7 0.36 4.52 -5.40
N GLY A 8 -0.08 5.02 -4.25
CA GLY A 8 -1.03 6.13 -4.14
C GLY A 8 -2.25 5.83 -3.28
N ALA A 9 -2.73 6.87 -2.58
CA ALA A 9 -3.91 6.84 -1.72
C ALA A 9 -5.01 7.79 -2.23
N GLY A 10 -5.43 7.59 -3.48
CA GLY A 10 -6.45 8.38 -4.16
C GLY A 10 -7.88 7.86 -3.95
N LEU A 11 -8.86 8.56 -4.53
CA LEU A 11 -10.29 8.20 -4.40
C LEU A 11 -10.61 6.81 -4.96
N VAL A 12 -9.95 6.42 -6.06
CA VAL A 12 -10.13 5.11 -6.70
C VAL A 12 -9.46 3.96 -5.94
N ALA A 13 -8.52 4.25 -5.05
CA ALA A 13 -7.78 3.24 -4.31
C ALA A 13 -8.64 2.55 -3.25
N LYS A 14 -9.63 3.24 -2.68
CA LYS A 14 -10.43 2.71 -1.56
C LYS A 14 -11.10 1.35 -1.84
N PRO A 15 -11.92 1.18 -2.90
CA PRO A 15 -12.59 -0.11 -3.14
C PRO A 15 -11.59 -1.24 -3.41
N LEU A 16 -10.47 -0.94 -4.11
CA LEU A 16 -9.42 -1.92 -4.37
C LEU A 16 -8.72 -2.35 -3.09
N VAL A 17 -8.33 -1.40 -2.23
CA VAL A 17 -7.65 -1.67 -0.96
C VAL A 17 -8.53 -2.55 -0.06
N GLN A 18 -9.82 -2.21 0.08
CA GLN A 18 -10.76 -3.01 0.87
C GLN A 18 -10.86 -4.44 0.33
N TYR A 19 -11.07 -4.59 -0.97
CA TYR A 19 -11.15 -5.91 -1.60
C TYR A 19 -9.88 -6.76 -1.39
N LEU A 20 -8.69 -6.15 -1.50
CA LEU A 20 -7.42 -6.84 -1.33
C LEU A 20 -7.17 -7.23 0.14
N LEU A 21 -7.51 -6.37 1.09
CA LEU A 21 -7.36 -6.65 2.52
C LEU A 21 -8.27 -7.80 2.97
N ASP A 22 -9.43 -7.97 2.33
CA ASP A 22 -10.35 -9.09 2.57
C ASP A 22 -9.81 -10.44 2.06
N GLN A 23 -8.81 -10.46 1.15
CA GLN A 23 -8.24 -11.72 0.65
C GLN A 23 -7.30 -12.34 1.70
N GLU A 24 -7.53 -13.60 2.09
CA GLU A 24 -6.77 -14.27 3.15
C GLU A 24 -5.26 -14.33 2.87
N GLU A 25 -4.89 -14.51 1.60
CA GLU A 25 -3.50 -14.71 1.20
C GLU A 25 -2.78 -13.44 0.75
N ILE A 26 -3.36 -12.24 0.94
CA ILE A 26 -2.78 -10.96 0.48
C ILE A 26 -2.44 -10.03 1.65
N GLU A 27 -1.22 -9.49 1.62
CA GLU A 27 -0.82 -8.29 2.37
C GLU A 27 -0.75 -7.08 1.44
N VAL A 28 -1.17 -5.91 1.93
CA VAL A 28 -1.21 -4.68 1.13
C VAL A 28 -0.30 -3.62 1.76
N THR A 29 0.64 -3.11 0.99
CA THR A 29 1.44 -1.94 1.34
C THR A 29 1.00 -0.75 0.49
N ILE A 30 0.53 0.33 1.11
CA ILE A 30 0.15 1.56 0.41
C ILE A 30 1.23 2.61 0.62
N ALA A 31 1.91 2.96 -0.46
CA ALA A 31 2.93 3.99 -0.49
C ALA A 31 2.34 5.29 -1.06
N SER A 32 2.40 6.39 -0.30
CA SER A 32 1.80 7.68 -0.69
C SER A 32 2.60 8.86 -0.15
N ARG A 33 2.59 9.98 -0.87
CA ARG A 33 3.25 11.22 -0.41
C ARG A 33 2.68 11.70 0.93
N THR A 34 1.38 11.49 1.14
CA THR A 34 0.67 11.83 2.38
C THR A 34 0.37 10.55 3.14
N LEU A 35 1.11 10.30 4.21
CA LEU A 35 1.00 9.08 5.04
C LEU A 35 -0.42 8.89 5.57
N SER A 36 -1.03 9.94 6.12
CA SER A 36 -2.37 9.89 6.71
C SER A 36 -3.47 9.47 5.72
N LYS A 37 -3.28 9.70 4.41
CA LYS A 37 -4.21 9.18 3.40
C LYS A 37 -4.10 7.67 3.25
N ALA A 38 -2.88 7.11 3.28
CA ALA A 38 -2.65 5.68 3.23
C ALA A 38 -3.18 4.99 4.49
N GLU A 39 -2.88 5.53 5.67
CA GLU A 39 -3.40 5.02 6.96
C GLU A 39 -4.93 5.00 6.98
N LYS A 40 -5.57 6.06 6.47
CA LYS A 40 -7.03 6.13 6.36
C LYS A 40 -7.63 5.09 5.41
N LEU A 41 -6.90 4.62 4.39
CA LEU A 41 -7.38 3.56 3.51
C LEU A 41 -7.24 2.17 4.15
N ILE A 42 -6.26 2.00 5.04
CA ILE A 42 -6.01 0.73 5.75
C ILE A 42 -6.95 0.56 6.93
N GLU A 43 -7.37 1.65 7.59
CA GLU A 43 -8.31 1.63 8.73
C GLU A 43 -7.86 0.67 9.86
N GLY A 44 -6.54 0.51 10.05
CA GLY A 44 -5.96 -0.36 11.09
C GLY A 44 -5.99 -1.86 10.77
N HIS A 45 -6.30 -2.25 9.54
CA HIS A 45 -6.35 -3.66 9.13
C HIS A 45 -4.99 -4.36 9.34
N PRO A 46 -4.95 -5.57 9.94
CA PRO A 46 -3.69 -6.23 10.33
C PRO A 46 -2.79 -6.61 9.15
N LYS A 47 -3.37 -6.77 7.95
CA LYS A 47 -2.66 -7.06 6.69
C LYS A 47 -2.33 -5.82 5.86
N GLY A 48 -2.57 -4.62 6.41
CA GLY A 48 -2.31 -3.34 5.74
C GLY A 48 -1.12 -2.61 6.35
N LYS A 49 -0.21 -2.12 5.50
CA LYS A 49 0.94 -1.29 5.88
C LYS A 49 0.90 0.04 5.12
N ALA A 50 1.02 1.17 5.83
CA ALA A 50 1.11 2.49 5.23
C ALA A 50 2.57 2.97 5.25
N LEU A 51 3.03 3.52 4.13
CA LEU A 51 4.36 4.09 4.00
C LEU A 51 4.28 5.49 3.37
N GLN A 52 5.06 6.42 3.90
CA GLN A 52 5.28 7.69 3.23
C GLN A 52 6.36 7.54 2.17
N TRP A 53 6.03 7.82 0.92
CA TRP A 53 6.97 7.72 -0.20
C TRP A 53 6.69 8.78 -1.27
N VAL A 54 7.74 9.27 -1.92
CA VAL A 54 7.68 10.25 -3.02
C VAL A 54 8.44 9.71 -4.25
N VAL A 55 8.03 10.11 -5.45
CA VAL A 55 8.50 9.53 -6.73
C VAL A 55 10.00 9.70 -6.98
N GLU A 56 10.62 10.67 -6.34
CA GLU A 56 12.05 10.96 -6.42
C GLU A 56 12.91 9.91 -5.69
N GLN A 57 12.35 9.16 -4.73
CA GLN A 57 13.04 8.12 -3.96
C GLN A 57 13.16 6.82 -4.75
N LYS A 58 13.92 6.86 -5.85
CA LYS A 58 14.07 5.74 -6.79
C LYS A 58 14.70 4.49 -6.18
N GLU A 59 15.69 4.65 -5.29
CA GLU A 59 16.32 3.50 -4.62
C GLU A 59 15.35 2.80 -3.66
N GLU A 60 14.50 3.57 -2.98
CA GLU A 60 13.48 3.00 -2.10
C GLU A 60 12.38 2.32 -2.90
N LEU A 61 11.99 2.90 -4.04
CA LEU A 61 11.05 2.26 -4.97
C LEU A 61 11.55 0.89 -5.42
N ARG A 62 12.84 0.73 -5.71
CA ARG A 62 13.40 -0.58 -6.09
C ARG A 62 13.19 -1.62 -5.00
N LYS A 63 13.48 -1.28 -3.74
CA LYS A 63 13.28 -2.18 -2.59
C LYS A 63 11.80 -2.54 -2.43
N LEU A 64 10.91 -1.56 -2.54
CA LEU A 64 9.47 -1.79 -2.44
C LEU A 64 8.93 -2.71 -3.54
N ILE A 65 9.48 -2.60 -4.75
CA ILE A 65 9.12 -3.48 -5.88
C ILE A 65 9.69 -4.89 -5.66
N GLU A 66 10.92 -5.02 -5.16
CA GLU A 66 11.55 -6.31 -4.86
C GLU A 66 10.78 -7.12 -3.80
N ASP A 67 10.16 -6.43 -2.83
CA ASP A 67 9.36 -7.05 -1.77
C ASP A 67 7.91 -7.39 -2.22
N ALA A 68 7.50 -6.94 -3.41
CA ALA A 68 6.14 -7.10 -3.96
C ALA A 68 6.06 -8.24 -4.99
N ASP A 69 4.86 -8.84 -5.11
CA ASP A 69 4.54 -9.94 -6.05
C ASP A 69 3.84 -9.49 -7.33
#